data_AF-A0A9X3WEK3-F1
#
_entry.id   AF-A0A9X3WEK3-F1
#
_cell.length_a   1.000
_cell.length_b   1.000
_cell.length_c   1.000
_cell.angle_alpha   90.00
_cell.angle_beta   90.00
_cell.angle_gamma   90.00
#
_symmetry.space_group_name_H-M   'P 1'
#
loop_
_entity.id
_entity.type
_entity.pdbx_description
1 polymer ?
#
loop_
_entity_poly.entity_id
_entity_poly.type
_entity_poly.pdbx_seq_one_letter_code
_entity_poly.pdbx_strand_id
1 'polypeptide(L)'
;MKKILLVFASIMLIVITGCGYSPDSDDVVNEYGKITNIEVFQQFVKNAKQGKQDKIRIVHYTDEGDPILRDVEYDGEKFTSKVDSSRDKYGSRGKSSITCKALNIEEDGKTKIYELKECDKPDSNPTLLVIRDY
;
A
#
# COMPACT_ATOMS: atom_id res chain seq x y z
N MET A 1 45.70 4.11 -44.48
CA MET A 1 44.96 2.91 -44.03
C MET A 1 45.30 2.60 -42.57
N LYS A 2 44.50 3.10 -41.61
CA LYS A 2 44.38 2.55 -40.25
C LYS A 2 42.91 2.76 -39.86
N LYS A 3 42.20 1.65 -39.65
CA LYS A 3 40.75 1.61 -39.47
C LYS A 3 40.41 2.26 -38.13
N ILE A 4 39.63 3.34 -38.15
CA ILE A 4 39.00 3.91 -36.94
C ILE A 4 37.90 2.93 -36.53
N LEU A 5 38.10 2.24 -35.41
CA LEU A 5 37.06 1.40 -34.83
C LEU A 5 36.26 2.26 -33.83
N LEU A 6 35.25 2.97 -34.34
CA LEU A 6 34.21 3.58 -33.52
C LEU A 6 33.29 2.46 -33.05
N VAL A 7 33.54 1.93 -31.85
CA VAL A 7 32.59 1.06 -31.16
C VAL A 7 31.56 1.98 -30.51
N PHE A 8 30.54 2.37 -31.27
CA PHE A 8 29.28 2.81 -30.68
C PHE A 8 28.61 1.58 -30.08
N ALA A 9 28.99 1.24 -28.85
CA ALA A 9 28.23 0.29 -28.06
C ALA A 9 26.88 0.95 -27.78
N SER A 10 25.90 0.55 -28.59
CA SER A 10 24.49 0.91 -28.47
C SER A 10 24.08 0.85 -27.00
N ILE A 11 23.70 2.00 -26.45
CA ILE A 11 22.89 2.08 -25.24
C ILE A 11 21.60 1.33 -25.58
N MET A 12 21.58 0.04 -25.24
CA MET A 12 20.37 -0.75 -25.23
C MET A 12 19.54 -0.15 -24.09
N LEU A 13 18.66 0.79 -24.45
CA LEU A 13 17.55 1.20 -23.59
C LEU A 13 16.75 -0.08 -23.35
N ILE A 14 17.14 -0.84 -22.34
CA ILE A 14 16.30 -1.89 -21.79
C ILE A 14 15.17 -1.12 -21.13
N VAL A 15 14.13 -0.84 -21.91
CA VAL A 15 12.84 -0.45 -21.37
C VAL A 15 12.35 -1.71 -20.68
N ILE A 16 12.77 -1.89 -19.43
CA ILE A 16 12.23 -2.92 -18.56
C ILE A 16 10.79 -2.48 -18.37
N THR A 17 9.88 -2.93 -19.23
CA THR A 17 8.45 -2.85 -18.97
C THR A 17 8.21 -3.77 -17.79
N GLY A 18 8.44 -3.25 -16.58
CA GLY A 18 7.98 -3.90 -15.38
C GLY A 18 6.48 -4.08 -15.55
N CYS A 19 5.98 -5.30 -15.41
CA CYS A 19 4.55 -5.54 -15.17
C CYS A 19 4.22 -4.89 -13.81
N GLY A 20 4.03 -3.58 -13.82
CA GLY A 20 3.60 -2.81 -12.66
C GLY A 20 2.13 -3.08 -12.37
N TYR A 21 1.75 -2.92 -11.11
CA TYR A 21 0.34 -2.76 -10.78
C TYR A 21 -0.13 -1.40 -11.29
N SER A 22 -1.29 -1.37 -11.95
CA SER A 22 -1.98 -0.13 -12.29
C SER A 22 -3.10 0.06 -11.27
N PRO A 23 -3.03 1.09 -10.40
CA PRO A 23 -4.11 1.37 -9.47
C PRO A 23 -5.43 1.64 -10.17
N ASP A 24 -6.51 1.15 -9.57
CA ASP A 24 -7.87 1.49 -9.97
C ASP A 24 -8.22 2.92 -9.50
N SER A 25 -9.29 3.51 -10.05
CA SER A 25 -9.66 4.90 -9.78
C SER A 25 -10.03 5.18 -8.31
N ASP A 26 -10.40 4.14 -7.55
CA ASP A 26 -10.79 4.19 -6.15
C ASP A 26 -9.72 3.61 -5.20
N ASP A 27 -8.58 3.15 -5.73
CA ASP A 27 -7.47 2.71 -4.91
C ASP A 27 -6.89 3.89 -4.12
N VAL A 28 -6.66 3.70 -2.83
CA VAL A 28 -5.93 4.67 -2.01
C VAL A 28 -4.45 4.45 -2.22
N VAL A 29 -3.82 5.32 -3.00
CA VAL A 29 -2.38 5.18 -3.30
C VAL A 29 -1.58 6.05 -2.36
N ASN A 30 -0.63 5.44 -1.66
CA ASN A 30 0.37 6.10 -0.84
C ASN A 30 1.75 5.94 -1.49
N GLU A 31 2.21 7.01 -2.12
CA GLU A 31 3.54 7.12 -2.72
C GLU A 31 4.40 8.04 -1.84
N TYR A 32 5.18 7.44 -0.94
CA TYR A 32 6.08 8.17 -0.02
C TYR A 32 5.39 9.26 0.82
N GLY A 33 4.17 8.99 1.29
CA GLY A 33 3.36 9.94 2.07
C GLY A 33 2.51 10.89 1.22
N LYS A 34 2.66 10.89 -0.10
CA LYS A 34 1.72 11.54 -1.01
C LYS A 34 0.56 10.60 -1.24
N ILE A 35 -0.58 10.93 -0.62
CA ILE A 35 -1.77 10.08 -0.65
C ILE A 35 -2.75 10.63 -1.67
N THR A 36 -3.23 9.78 -2.57
CA THR A 36 -4.37 10.07 -3.45
C THR A 36 -5.61 9.29 -3.00
N ASN A 37 -6.80 9.77 -3.41
CA ASN A 37 -8.10 9.21 -3.01
C ASN A 37 -8.29 9.13 -1.49
N ILE A 38 -7.77 10.12 -0.76
CA ILE A 38 -7.84 10.13 0.71
C ILE A 38 -9.29 10.18 1.22
N GLU A 39 -10.20 10.77 0.47
CA GLU A 39 -11.63 10.80 0.73
C GLU A 39 -12.26 9.40 0.72
N VAL A 40 -11.77 8.48 -0.13
CA VAL A 40 -12.20 7.07 -0.14
C VAL A 40 -11.77 6.39 1.16
N PHE A 41 -10.53 6.62 1.58
CA PHE A 41 -10.03 6.13 2.88
C PHE A 41 -10.85 6.66 4.05
N GLN A 42 -11.12 7.97 4.09
CA GLN A 42 -11.90 8.59 5.15
C GLN A 42 -13.34 8.07 5.18
N GLN A 43 -13.94 7.82 4.02
CA GLN A 43 -15.27 7.24 3.92
C GLN A 43 -15.32 5.80 4.44
N PHE A 44 -14.31 4.99 4.12
CA PHE A 44 -14.16 3.64 4.68
C PHE A 44 -14.05 3.68 6.21
N VAL A 45 -13.17 4.53 6.76
CA VAL A 45 -13.03 4.70 8.22
C VAL A 45 -14.35 5.12 8.87
N LYS A 46 -15.07 6.06 8.25
CA LYS A 46 -16.39 6.50 8.72
C LYS A 46 -17.42 5.37 8.71
N ASN A 47 -17.50 4.61 7.62
CA ASN A 47 -18.41 3.47 7.49
C ASN A 47 -18.11 2.41 8.56
N ALA A 48 -16.85 2.04 8.74
CA ALA A 48 -16.45 1.07 9.76
C ALA A 48 -16.79 1.53 11.18
N LYS A 49 -16.54 2.81 11.52
CA LYS A 49 -16.93 3.39 12.82
C LYS A 49 -18.45 3.39 13.06
N GLN A 50 -19.25 3.36 11.99
CA GLN A 50 -20.70 3.30 12.06
C GLN A 50 -21.24 1.86 12.04
N GLY A 51 -20.37 0.84 12.07
CA GLY A 51 -20.77 -0.56 11.97
C GLY A 51 -21.24 -0.95 10.55
N LYS A 52 -21.00 -0.09 9.56
CA LYS A 52 -21.41 -0.34 8.17
C LYS A 52 -20.33 -1.12 7.44
N GLN A 53 -20.75 -2.23 6.81
CA GLN A 53 -19.89 -3.03 5.94
C GLN A 53 -19.28 -2.18 4.83
N ASP A 54 -17.97 -2.33 4.63
CA ASP A 54 -17.24 -1.63 3.59
C ASP A 54 -15.91 -2.33 3.28
N LYS A 55 -15.30 -1.98 2.14
CA LYS A 55 -13.99 -2.48 1.74
C LYS A 55 -13.18 -1.41 1.04
N ILE A 56 -11.86 -1.54 1.12
CA ILE A 56 -10.92 -0.63 0.48
C ILE A 56 -9.65 -1.36 0.07
N ARG A 57 -9.01 -0.87 -0.99
CA ARG A 57 -7.63 -1.21 -1.33
C ARG A 57 -6.72 -0.02 -1.07
N ILE A 58 -5.63 -0.29 -0.38
CA ILE A 58 -4.55 0.65 -0.12
C ILE A 58 -3.31 0.13 -0.84
N VAL A 59 -2.68 0.96 -1.66
CA VAL A 59 -1.46 0.65 -2.38
C VAL A 59 -0.31 1.43 -1.75
N HIS A 60 0.63 0.72 -1.15
CA HIS A 60 1.87 1.33 -0.65
C HIS A 60 3.01 1.05 -1.60
N TYR A 61 3.67 2.09 -2.08
CA TYR A 61 4.90 1.92 -2.85
C TYR A 61 6.11 1.85 -1.91
N THR A 62 7.00 0.87 -2.14
CA THR A 62 8.33 0.82 -1.50
C THR A 62 9.23 1.91 -2.06
N ASP A 63 10.38 2.17 -1.44
CA ASP A 63 11.40 3.16 -1.89
C ASP A 63 11.95 2.88 -3.30
N GLU A 64 11.86 1.63 -3.75
CA GLU A 64 12.22 1.19 -5.10
C GLU A 64 11.09 1.35 -6.11
N GLY A 65 9.89 1.73 -5.67
CA GLY A 65 8.70 1.90 -6.51
C GLY A 65 7.91 0.61 -6.74
N ASP A 66 8.11 -0.44 -5.94
CA ASP A 66 7.32 -1.65 -6.05
C ASP A 66 6.02 -1.54 -5.22
N PRO A 67 4.85 -1.93 -5.78
CA PRO A 67 3.58 -1.83 -5.09
C PRO A 67 3.35 -3.00 -4.12
N ILE A 68 2.98 -2.67 -2.89
CA ILE A 68 2.43 -3.58 -1.89
C ILE A 68 0.93 -3.28 -1.78
N LEU A 69 0.10 -4.28 -2.12
CA LEU A 69 -1.35 -4.14 -2.07
C LEU A 69 -1.86 -4.56 -0.70
N ARG A 70 -2.72 -3.75 -0.09
CA ARG A 70 -3.43 -4.08 1.13
C ARG A 70 -4.93 -3.94 0.91
N ASP A 71 -5.62 -5.08 0.84
CA ASP A 71 -7.08 -5.13 0.81
C ASP A 71 -7.61 -5.21 2.24
N VAL A 72 -8.53 -4.33 2.62
CA VAL A 72 -9.17 -4.32 3.93
C VAL A 72 -10.68 -4.40 3.74
N GLU A 73 -11.31 -5.36 4.42
CA GLU A 73 -12.76 -5.53 4.45
C GLU A 73 -13.24 -5.47 5.90
N TYR A 74 -14.27 -4.68 6.16
CA TYR A 74 -14.98 -4.66 7.42
C TYR A 74 -16.37 -5.27 7.21
N ASP A 75 -16.68 -6.34 7.93
CA ASP A 75 -17.92 -7.12 7.76
C ASP A 75 -19.06 -6.68 8.70
N GLY A 76 -18.87 -5.57 9.41
CA GLY A 76 -19.81 -5.08 10.43
C GLY A 76 -19.43 -5.51 11.86
N GLU A 77 -18.48 -6.43 12.01
CA GLU A 77 -17.99 -6.89 13.31
C GLU A 77 -16.45 -6.83 13.37
N LYS A 78 -15.77 -7.30 12.33
CA LYS A 78 -14.31 -7.46 12.29
C LYS A 78 -13.71 -7.00 10.96
N PHE A 79 -12.42 -6.72 11.00
CA PHE A 79 -11.60 -6.36 9.85
C PHE A 79 -10.84 -7.59 9.37
N THR A 80 -10.89 -7.87 8.08
CA THR A 80 -9.95 -8.76 7.40
C THR A 80 -9.00 -7.92 6.57
N SER A 81 -7.69 -7.96 6.86
CA SER A 81 -6.67 -7.28 6.06
C SER A 81 -5.77 -8.30 5.38
N LYS A 82 -5.73 -8.25 4.04
CA LYS A 82 -4.88 -9.08 3.19
C LYS A 82 -3.78 -8.23 2.59
N VAL A 83 -2.54 -8.65 2.74
CA VAL A 83 -1.36 -7.99 2.14
C VAL A 83 -0.80 -8.88 1.04
N ASP A 84 -0.55 -8.28 -0.13
CA ASP A 84 0.14 -8.90 -1.26
C ASP A 84 1.40 -8.08 -1.59
N SER A 85 2.56 -8.59 -1.16
CA SER A 85 3.88 -8.06 -1.48
C SER A 85 4.57 -8.82 -2.61
N SER A 86 3.85 -9.65 -3.40
CA SER A 86 4.48 -10.49 -4.43
C SER A 86 5.24 -9.72 -5.51
N ARG A 87 4.97 -8.41 -5.63
CA ARG A 87 5.57 -7.49 -6.60
C ARG A 87 6.80 -6.76 -6.05
N ASP A 88 6.97 -6.72 -4.73
CA ASP A 88 8.16 -6.17 -4.08
C ASP A 88 9.37 -7.05 -4.38
N LYS A 89 10.27 -6.58 -5.23
CA LYS A 89 11.41 -7.38 -5.72
C LYS A 89 12.41 -7.70 -4.63
N TYR A 90 12.54 -6.83 -3.64
CA TYR A 90 13.61 -6.89 -2.64
C TYR A 90 13.10 -7.21 -1.22
N GLY A 91 11.79 -7.21 -0.99
CA GLY A 91 11.19 -7.61 0.28
C GLY A 91 10.65 -9.05 0.33
N SER A 92 9.55 -9.23 1.06
CA SER A 92 9.06 -10.55 1.50
C SER A 92 8.44 -11.42 0.41
N ARG A 93 7.94 -10.81 -0.67
CA ARG A 93 7.38 -11.51 -1.85
C ARG A 93 6.25 -12.50 -1.53
N GLY A 94 5.42 -12.18 -0.55
CA GLY A 94 4.43 -13.09 0.01
C GLY A 94 3.02 -12.52 0.02
N LYS A 95 2.08 -13.39 0.42
CA LYS A 95 0.71 -12.99 0.75
C LYS A 95 0.44 -13.34 2.20
N SER A 96 -0.19 -12.42 2.92
CA SER A 96 -0.60 -12.64 4.30
C SER A 96 -2.02 -12.12 4.51
N SER A 97 -2.66 -12.60 5.57
CA SER A 97 -4.00 -12.17 5.98
C SER A 97 -4.07 -12.15 7.49
N ILE A 98 -4.65 -11.10 8.04
CA ILE A 98 -4.93 -10.93 9.48
C ILE A 98 -6.39 -10.60 9.71
N THR A 99 -6.89 -10.98 10.88
CA THR A 99 -8.23 -10.64 11.35
C THR A 99 -8.11 -9.81 12.61
N CYS A 100 -8.75 -8.66 12.66
CA CYS A 100 -8.68 -7.70 13.77
C CYS A 100 -10.09 -7.24 14.17
N LYS A 101 -10.30 -6.82 15.42
CA LYS A 101 -11.64 -6.42 15.90
C LYS A 101 -11.84 -4.91 15.99
N ALA A 102 -10.75 -4.14 16.01
CA ALA A 102 -10.83 -2.71 16.22
C ALA A 102 -9.98 -1.93 15.22
N LEU A 103 -10.40 -0.68 14.97
CA LEU A 103 -9.63 0.34 14.27
C LEU A 103 -9.30 1.45 15.28
N ASN A 104 -8.01 1.65 15.52
CA ASN A 104 -7.49 2.74 16.33
C ASN A 104 -7.01 3.89 15.45
N ILE A 105 -7.20 5.11 15.92
CA ILE A 105 -6.63 6.32 15.32
C ILE A 105 -5.83 7.03 16.40
N GLU A 106 -4.51 7.03 16.25
CA GLU A 106 -3.61 7.78 17.10
C GLU A 106 -3.29 9.12 16.44
N GLU A 107 -3.34 10.19 17.22
CA GLU A 107 -2.97 11.54 16.78
C GLU A 107 -1.77 12.02 17.60
N ASP A 108 -0.67 12.32 16.90
CA ASP A 108 0.56 12.89 17.48
C ASP A 108 0.93 14.17 16.74
N GLY A 109 0.51 15.30 17.31
CA GLY A 109 0.67 16.63 16.72
C GLY A 109 0.01 16.74 15.35
N LYS A 110 0.83 16.75 14.29
CA LYS A 110 0.41 16.82 12.89
C LYS A 110 0.32 15.46 12.20
N THR A 111 0.54 14.38 12.94
CA THR A 111 0.54 13.00 12.42
C THR A 111 -0.72 12.28 12.88
N LYS A 112 -1.39 11.59 11.95
CA LYS A 112 -2.47 10.64 12.26
C LYS A 112 -2.06 9.24 11.81
N ILE A 113 -2.14 8.27 12.72
CA ILE A 113 -1.81 6.87 12.48
C ILE A 113 -3.08 6.05 12.57
N TYR A 114 -3.44 5.38 11.47
CA TYR A 114 -4.60 4.48 11.40
C TYR A 114 -4.11 3.04 11.48
N GLU A 115 -4.55 2.32 12.50
CA GLU A 115 -4.02 1.00 12.83
C GLU A 115 -5.13 0.04 13.24
N LEU A 116 -5.09 -1.20 12.74
CA LEU A 116 -5.96 -2.25 13.24
C LEU A 116 -5.46 -2.76 14.61
N LYS A 117 -6.39 -3.14 15.51
CA LYS A 117 -6.08 -3.65 16.85
C LYS A 117 -6.84 -4.93 17.15
N GLU A 118 -6.39 -5.62 18.19
CA GLU A 118 -6.94 -6.92 18.62
C GLU A 118 -6.86 -7.97 17.50
N CYS A 119 -5.68 -8.07 16.89
CA CYS A 119 -5.43 -8.93 15.74
C CYS A 119 -5.08 -10.36 16.17
N ASP A 120 -5.48 -11.34 15.34
CA ASP A 120 -5.20 -12.77 15.52
C ASP A 120 -3.72 -13.16 15.31
N LYS A 121 -2.91 -12.26 14.73
CA LYS A 121 -1.48 -12.46 14.44
C LYS A 121 -0.64 -11.29 14.98
N PRO A 122 0.02 -11.43 16.15
CA PRO A 122 0.69 -10.33 16.82
C PRO A 122 1.92 -9.78 16.08
N ASP A 123 2.62 -10.61 15.30
CA ASP A 123 3.84 -10.21 14.55
C ASP A 123 3.55 -9.55 13.20
N SER A 124 2.27 -9.39 12.85
CA SER A 124 1.87 -8.76 11.59
C SER A 124 1.94 -7.23 11.69
N ASN A 125 2.07 -6.53 10.55
CA ASN A 125 1.94 -5.07 10.51
C ASN A 125 0.45 -4.67 10.35
N PRO A 126 -0.19 -4.12 11.39
CA PRO A 126 -1.60 -3.76 11.35
C PRO A 126 -1.85 -2.30 10.90
N THR A 127 -0.80 -1.52 10.63
CA THR A 127 -0.92 -0.12 10.20
C THR A 127 -1.50 -0.06 8.79
N LEU A 128 -2.59 0.70 8.65
CA LEU A 128 -3.27 0.94 7.38
C LEU A 128 -2.72 2.17 6.66
N LEU A 129 -2.57 3.28 7.38
CA LEU A 129 -2.13 4.54 6.78
C LEU A 129 -1.54 5.48 7.84
N VAL A 130 -0.51 6.23 7.46
CA VAL A 130 0.06 7.32 8.26
C VAL A 130 -0.06 8.59 7.44
N ILE A 131 -0.75 9.59 7.99
CA ILE A 131 -0.97 10.89 7.35
C ILE A 131 -0.22 11.95 8.15
N ARG A 132 0.49 12.84 7.45
CA ARG A 132 1.24 13.94 8.07
C ARG A 132 0.84 15.26 7.43
N ASP A 133 0.29 16.17 8.23
CA ASP A 133 -0.14 17.50 7.81
C ASP A 133 1.01 18.51 8.03
N TYR A 134 1.94 18.58 7.07
CA TYR A 134 3.06 19.52 7.12
C TYR A 134 2.65 20.94 6.77
#